data_AF-A0A673AWG7-F1
#
_entry.id   AF-A0A673AWG7-F1
#
_cell.length_a   1.000
_cell.length_b   1.000
_cell.length_c   1.000
_cell.angle_alpha   90.00
_cell.angle_beta   90.00
_cell.angle_gamma   90.00
#
_symmetry.space_group_name_H-M   'P 1'
#
loop_
_entity.id
_entity.type
_entity.pdbx_description
1 polymer ?
#
loop_
_entity_poly.entity_id
_entity_poly.type
_entity_poly.pdbx_seq_one_letter_code
_entity_poly.pdbx_strand_id
1 'polypeptide(L)'
;LIDVSYNAVKSGMVSIVCQDLKTLLDYLPRENPDMDSVVRVGFVTYNKVLHFYNVKGSLAQPQMLVVSDVSDMFVPLLEGSWSTLLDQIPEMFADTRETETVFGPVIQAADCAGKLFVFHTSLPSDKKLIGTDKEKSLFQPQASFYNSLAKDCVAQGCCVDLFLFPNQYVDVATLGVVPVSTGGSSTNIHTFRSASLNDLRRDIQKPVGFDAVMRVRTSTGIRATDFFGSFFMSNTTDVELAGLDCDKATHCGCAVLYTSCSGQRRLRIHNMATDTIINFFSKYRFPWHPEQPHEGGQETLWSTSAAQILACYRKNVPALHQPVRY
;
A
#
# COMPACT_ATOMS: atom_id res chain seq x y z
N LEU A 1 4.22 -11.97 -2.43
CA LEU A 1 3.06 -12.77 -2.89
C LEU A 1 2.99 -12.63 -4.40
N ILE A 2 3.18 -13.72 -5.15
CA ILE A 2 3.27 -13.69 -6.62
C ILE A 2 2.09 -14.45 -7.24
N ASP A 3 1.28 -13.78 -8.03
CA ASP A 3 0.26 -14.41 -8.89
C ASP A 3 0.95 -15.28 -9.95
N VAL A 4 0.62 -16.57 -9.98
CA VAL A 4 1.12 -17.59 -10.92
C VAL A 4 -0.02 -18.20 -11.75
N SER A 5 -1.09 -17.42 -11.98
CA SER A 5 -2.12 -17.76 -12.95
C SER A 5 -1.59 -17.76 -14.39
N TYR A 6 -2.36 -18.34 -15.30
CA TYR A 6 -2.08 -18.37 -16.74
C TYR A 6 -1.77 -16.97 -17.30
N ASN A 7 -2.51 -15.95 -16.86
CA ASN A 7 -2.30 -14.57 -17.31
C ASN A 7 -0.96 -14.00 -16.84
N ALA A 8 -0.57 -14.29 -15.60
CA ALA A 8 0.71 -13.90 -15.02
C ALA A 8 1.91 -14.57 -15.68
N VAL A 9 1.78 -15.87 -15.97
CA VAL A 9 2.85 -16.63 -16.64
C VAL A 9 2.98 -16.19 -18.10
N LYS A 10 1.86 -16.13 -18.83
CA LYS A 10 1.85 -15.76 -20.25
C LYS A 10 2.33 -14.33 -20.51
N SER A 11 2.04 -13.40 -19.60
CA SER A 11 2.52 -12.03 -19.71
C SER A 11 4.04 -11.88 -19.47
N GLY A 12 4.70 -12.93 -18.97
CA GLY A 12 6.10 -12.89 -18.57
C GLY A 12 6.34 -12.24 -17.20
N MET A 13 5.28 -11.84 -16.49
CA MET A 13 5.38 -11.21 -15.17
C MET A 13 6.18 -12.06 -14.19
N VAL A 14 5.82 -13.35 -14.09
CA VAL A 14 6.44 -14.28 -13.12
C VAL A 14 7.94 -14.36 -13.33
N SER A 15 8.40 -14.53 -14.57
CA SER A 15 9.82 -14.66 -14.90
C SER A 15 10.60 -13.38 -14.59
N ILE A 16 10.07 -12.21 -14.98
CA ILE A 16 10.75 -10.93 -14.76
C ILE A 16 10.80 -10.60 -13.25
N VAL A 17 9.69 -10.78 -12.54
CA VAL A 17 9.62 -10.54 -11.09
C VAL A 17 10.59 -11.46 -10.35
N CYS A 18 10.64 -12.75 -10.69
CA CYS A 18 11.58 -13.67 -10.05
C CYS A 18 13.04 -13.31 -10.34
N GLN A 19 13.36 -12.91 -11.57
CA GLN A 19 14.71 -12.49 -11.95
C GLN A 19 15.16 -11.22 -11.20
N ASP A 20 14.30 -10.20 -11.15
CA ASP A 20 14.60 -8.94 -10.48
C ASP A 20 14.71 -9.14 -8.96
N LEU A 21 13.82 -9.95 -8.36
CA LEU A 21 13.85 -10.22 -6.92
C LEU A 21 15.16 -10.86 -6.47
N LYS A 22 15.79 -11.73 -7.28
CA LYS A 22 17.12 -12.28 -6.94
C LYS A 22 18.14 -11.19 -6.69
N THR A 23 18.15 -10.16 -7.53
CA THR A 23 19.07 -9.03 -7.36
C THR A 23 18.67 -8.13 -6.20
N LEU A 24 17.36 -7.99 -5.93
CA LEU A 24 16.84 -7.06 -4.92
C LEU A 24 16.97 -7.56 -3.49
N LEU A 25 17.07 -8.88 -3.29
CA LEU A 25 17.32 -9.45 -1.96
C LEU A 25 18.63 -8.98 -1.33
N ASP A 26 19.64 -8.64 -2.14
CA ASP A 26 20.90 -8.09 -1.64
C ASP A 26 20.76 -6.64 -1.15
N TYR A 27 19.75 -5.91 -1.64
CA TYR A 27 19.48 -4.50 -1.35
C TYR A 27 18.31 -4.28 -0.39
N LEU A 28 17.99 -5.27 0.44
CA LEU A 28 16.99 -5.09 1.50
C LEU A 28 17.35 -3.91 2.41
N PRO A 29 16.35 -3.21 2.99
CA PRO A 29 16.59 -2.09 3.89
C PRO A 29 17.53 -2.47 5.03
N ARG A 30 18.59 -1.67 5.20
CA ARG A 30 19.56 -1.81 6.28
C ARG A 30 19.64 -0.48 7.01
N GLU A 31 19.73 -0.54 8.34
CA GLU A 31 19.93 0.67 9.12
C GLU A 31 21.39 1.13 9.10
N ASN A 32 22.31 0.18 9.22
CA ASN A 32 23.73 0.40 9.02
C ASN A 32 24.14 -0.29 7.71
N PRO A 33 24.70 0.43 6.71
CA PRO A 33 25.17 -0.15 5.46
C PRO A 33 26.18 -1.29 5.65
N ASP A 34 26.96 -1.26 6.75
CA ASP A 34 28.01 -2.24 7.03
C ASP A 34 27.49 -3.53 7.69
N MET A 35 26.20 -3.59 8.02
CA MET A 35 25.56 -4.74 8.66
C MET A 35 24.57 -5.41 7.72
N ASP A 36 24.36 -6.71 7.92
CA ASP A 36 23.30 -7.43 7.23
C ASP A 36 21.92 -6.96 7.67
N SER A 37 20.96 -7.04 6.75
CA SER A 37 19.57 -6.71 7.07
C SER A 37 19.01 -7.75 8.01
N VAL A 38 18.35 -7.30 9.09
CA VAL A 38 17.60 -8.18 10.00
C VAL A 38 16.20 -8.51 9.46
N VAL A 39 15.83 -7.92 8.32
CA VAL A 39 14.54 -8.18 7.66
C VAL A 39 14.54 -9.60 7.11
N ARG A 40 13.55 -10.37 7.52
CA ARG A 40 13.33 -11.73 7.01
C ARG A 40 12.39 -11.68 5.81
N VAL A 41 12.64 -12.52 4.83
CA VAL A 41 11.85 -12.58 3.58
C VAL A 41 11.17 -13.94 3.47
N GLY A 42 9.92 -13.93 3.01
CA GLY A 42 9.16 -15.13 2.69
C GLY A 42 8.53 -15.01 1.31
N PHE A 43 8.49 -16.12 0.58
CA PHE A 43 7.82 -16.20 -0.72
C PHE A 43 6.57 -17.06 -0.60
N VAL A 44 5.51 -16.58 -1.25
CA VAL A 44 4.26 -17.32 -1.44
C VAL A 44 3.82 -17.02 -2.86
N THR A 45 3.47 -18.05 -3.61
CA THR A 45 2.83 -17.91 -4.92
C THR A 45 1.38 -18.31 -4.80
N TYR A 46 0.52 -17.77 -5.65
CA TYR A 46 -0.90 -18.09 -5.58
C TYR A 46 -1.57 -18.06 -6.96
N ASN A 47 -2.63 -18.83 -7.09
CA ASN A 47 -3.63 -18.72 -8.15
C ASN A 47 -5.00 -18.71 -7.47
N LYS A 48 -5.82 -19.75 -7.63
CA LYS A 48 -6.97 -20.04 -6.77
C LYS A 48 -6.60 -20.68 -5.42
N VAL A 49 -5.39 -21.26 -5.31
CA VAL A 49 -4.82 -21.82 -4.07
C VAL A 49 -3.49 -21.15 -3.74
N LEU A 50 -3.09 -21.23 -2.47
CA LEU A 50 -1.82 -20.69 -2.00
C LEU A 50 -0.73 -21.77 -2.00
N HIS A 51 0.48 -21.38 -2.38
CA HIS A 51 1.66 -22.23 -2.37
C HIS A 51 2.72 -21.57 -1.49
N PHE A 52 2.98 -22.19 -0.34
CA PHE A 52 4.03 -21.80 0.58
C PHE A 52 5.31 -22.56 0.27
N TYR A 53 6.45 -21.93 0.49
CA TYR A 53 7.75 -22.55 0.22
C TYR A 53 8.56 -22.66 1.50
N ASN A 54 9.08 -23.86 1.75
CA ASN A 54 10.06 -24.11 2.79
C ASN A 54 11.44 -24.20 2.12
N VAL A 55 12.29 -23.21 2.43
CA VAL A 55 13.61 -23.06 1.81
C VAL A 55 14.73 -23.34 2.80
N LYS A 56 14.43 -24.02 3.92
CA LYS A 56 15.41 -24.30 4.99
C LYS A 56 16.78 -24.72 4.43
N GLY A 57 17.86 -24.05 4.82
CA GLY A 57 19.21 -24.30 4.28
C GLY A 57 19.74 -25.75 4.41
N SER A 58 19.10 -26.58 5.24
CA SER A 58 19.37 -28.02 5.33
C SER A 58 18.74 -28.85 4.20
N LEU A 59 17.86 -28.26 3.40
CA LEU A 59 17.18 -28.92 2.28
C LEU A 59 18.00 -28.76 0.99
N ALA A 60 18.19 -29.84 0.25
CA ALA A 60 18.84 -29.80 -1.06
C ALA A 60 17.97 -29.09 -2.13
N GLN A 61 16.64 -29.11 -1.95
CA GLN A 61 15.67 -28.44 -2.82
C GLN A 61 14.52 -27.85 -1.98
N PRO A 62 13.94 -26.71 -2.40
CA PRO A 62 12.81 -26.11 -1.71
C PRO A 62 11.58 -27.03 -1.75
N GLN A 63 10.82 -27.08 -0.66
CA GLN A 63 9.58 -27.85 -0.59
C GLN A 63 8.38 -26.92 -0.74
N MET A 64 7.43 -27.29 -1.60
CA MET A 64 6.18 -26.55 -1.81
C MET A 64 5.05 -27.18 -0.97
N LEU A 65 4.38 -26.35 -0.17
CA LEU A 65 3.22 -26.69 0.64
C LEU A 65 1.99 -26.01 0.04
N VAL A 66 1.08 -26.80 -0.52
CA VAL A 66 -0.15 -26.29 -1.13
C VAL A 66 -1.24 -26.22 -0.07
N VAL A 67 -1.78 -25.03 0.15
CA VAL A 67 -2.81 -24.77 1.15
C VAL A 67 -4.06 -24.30 0.41
N SER A 68 -5.09 -25.15 0.44
CA SER A 68 -6.41 -24.85 -0.15
C SER A 68 -7.38 -24.19 0.83
N ASP A 69 -7.16 -24.36 2.13
CA ASP A 69 -7.99 -23.79 3.19
C ASP A 69 -7.28 -22.62 3.87
N VAL A 70 -7.98 -21.48 3.95
CA VAL A 70 -7.45 -20.22 4.50
C VAL A 70 -7.45 -20.24 6.04
N SER A 71 -7.98 -21.30 6.66
CA SER A 71 -8.07 -21.41 8.12
C SER A 71 -6.86 -22.08 8.77
N ASP A 72 -6.00 -22.77 8.01
CA ASP A 72 -4.87 -23.55 8.53
C ASP A 72 -3.57 -23.11 7.83
N MET A 73 -3.11 -21.90 8.17
CA MET A 73 -2.07 -21.18 7.42
C MET A 73 -0.73 -21.19 8.16
N PHE A 74 0.34 -21.50 7.45
CA PHE A 74 1.69 -21.56 7.99
C PHE A 74 2.52 -20.38 7.48
N VAL A 75 3.25 -19.73 8.38
CA VAL A 75 4.26 -18.74 7.99
C VAL A 75 5.40 -19.47 7.26
N PRO A 76 5.74 -19.10 6.01
CA PRO A 76 6.84 -19.73 5.28
C PRO A 76 8.15 -19.58 6.08
N LEU A 77 8.86 -20.68 6.28
CA LEU A 77 10.07 -20.73 7.12
C LEU A 77 11.22 -19.96 6.44
N LEU A 78 11.90 -19.12 7.23
CA LEU A 78 12.53 -17.85 6.81
C LEU A 78 14.03 -17.92 6.45
N GLU A 79 14.62 -19.11 6.28
CA GLU A 79 16.09 -19.23 6.15
C GLU A 79 16.48 -20.17 5.01
N GLY A 80 17.01 -19.63 3.90
CA GLY A 80 17.27 -20.45 2.73
C GLY A 80 17.99 -19.76 1.56
N SER A 81 18.43 -20.58 0.60
CA SER A 81 18.94 -20.07 -0.68
C SER A 81 17.77 -19.70 -1.60
N TRP A 82 17.28 -18.47 -1.49
CA TRP A 82 16.14 -17.97 -2.27
C TRP A 82 16.36 -17.97 -3.78
N SER A 83 17.62 -17.90 -4.21
CA SER A 83 18.01 -17.92 -5.62
C SER A 83 17.49 -19.15 -6.37
N THR A 84 17.62 -20.34 -5.78
CA THR A 84 17.19 -21.60 -6.40
C THR A 84 15.68 -21.69 -6.51
N LEU A 85 14.95 -21.23 -5.49
CA LEU A 85 13.48 -21.16 -5.54
C LEU A 85 13.02 -20.20 -6.65
N LEU A 86 13.63 -19.02 -6.76
CA LEU A 86 13.28 -18.04 -7.77
C LEU A 86 13.64 -18.47 -9.20
N ASP A 87 14.60 -19.38 -9.38
CA ASP A 87 14.83 -20.07 -10.66
C ASP A 87 13.73 -21.08 -11.00
N GLN A 88 13.25 -21.81 -10.01
CA GLN A 88 12.29 -22.89 -10.22
C GLN A 88 10.85 -22.41 -10.41
N ILE A 89 10.44 -21.30 -9.78
CA ILE A 89 9.04 -20.82 -9.84
C ILE A 89 8.53 -20.64 -11.29
N PRO A 90 9.24 -19.95 -12.20
CA PRO A 90 8.81 -19.82 -13.58
C PRO A 90 8.65 -21.17 -14.29
N GLU A 91 9.54 -22.13 -14.03
CA GLU A 91 9.48 -23.46 -14.63
C GLU A 91 8.32 -24.30 -14.07
N MET A 92 8.09 -24.24 -12.75
CA MET A 92 7.01 -24.97 -12.07
C MET A 92 5.63 -24.62 -12.60
N PHE A 93 5.41 -23.36 -12.97
CA PHE A 93 4.11 -22.86 -13.43
C PHE A 93 4.05 -22.58 -14.94
N ALA A 94 5.08 -22.94 -15.71
CA ALA A 94 5.16 -22.65 -17.15
C ALA A 94 3.92 -23.12 -17.94
N ASP A 95 3.42 -24.32 -17.62
CA ASP A 95 2.26 -24.95 -18.28
C ASP A 95 0.95 -24.79 -17.48
N THR A 96 0.89 -23.84 -16.54
CA THR A 96 -0.33 -23.60 -15.75
C THR A 96 -1.51 -23.28 -16.65
N ARG A 97 -2.68 -23.88 -16.35
CA ARG A 97 -3.95 -23.61 -17.06
C ARG A 97 -4.96 -22.87 -16.18
N GLU A 98 -4.55 -22.51 -14.97
CA GLU A 98 -5.41 -21.85 -14.00
C GLU A 98 -5.57 -20.38 -14.36
N THR A 99 -6.77 -19.97 -14.76
CA THR A 99 -7.08 -18.58 -15.10
C THR A 99 -7.68 -17.81 -13.93
N GLU A 100 -8.14 -18.52 -12.90
CA GLU A 100 -8.80 -17.94 -11.73
C GLU A 100 -7.78 -17.60 -10.63
N THR A 101 -8.05 -16.50 -9.92
CA THR A 101 -7.20 -16.00 -8.85
C THR A 101 -8.02 -15.55 -7.65
N VAL A 102 -7.44 -15.67 -6.47
CA VAL A 102 -7.95 -15.09 -5.22
C VAL A 102 -7.06 -13.93 -4.77
N PHE A 103 -7.62 -12.93 -4.09
CA PHE A 103 -6.88 -11.76 -3.61
C PHE A 103 -7.02 -11.57 -2.10
N GLY A 104 -8.24 -11.36 -1.60
CA GLY A 104 -8.52 -11.20 -0.16
C GLY A 104 -7.88 -12.28 0.74
N PRO A 105 -8.12 -13.57 0.47
CA PRO A 105 -7.52 -14.67 1.21
C PRO A 105 -5.99 -14.65 1.22
N VAL A 106 -5.35 -14.12 0.17
CA VAL A 106 -3.89 -14.11 0.03
C VAL A 106 -3.25 -13.11 0.99
N ILE A 107 -3.90 -11.98 1.21
CA ILE A 107 -3.45 -10.99 2.19
C ILE A 107 -3.71 -11.51 3.60
N GLN A 108 -4.90 -12.06 3.84
CA GLN A 108 -5.27 -12.66 5.13
C GLN A 108 -4.30 -13.79 5.52
N ALA A 109 -3.82 -14.54 4.54
CA ALA A 109 -2.91 -15.65 4.72
C ALA A 109 -1.50 -15.32 5.16
N ALA A 110 -1.04 -14.13 4.81
CA ALA A 110 0.32 -13.76 5.10
C ALA A 110 0.52 -13.47 6.60
N ASP A 111 -0.57 -13.17 7.34
CA ASP A 111 -0.68 -13.00 8.81
C ASP A 111 0.64 -12.64 9.51
N CYS A 112 1.31 -11.58 9.04
CA CYS A 112 2.62 -11.20 9.54
C CYS A 112 2.78 -9.69 9.69
N ALA A 113 3.46 -9.29 10.76
CA ALA A 113 3.94 -7.92 10.93
C ALA A 113 5.06 -7.65 9.92
N GLY A 114 4.94 -6.58 9.15
CA GLY A 114 5.89 -6.24 8.10
C GLY A 114 5.25 -5.64 6.87
N LYS A 115 5.82 -5.94 5.70
CA LYS A 115 5.37 -5.42 4.40
C LYS A 115 5.14 -6.56 3.42
N LEU A 116 3.95 -6.61 2.84
CA LEU A 116 3.55 -7.55 1.80
C LEU A 116 3.68 -6.88 0.44
N PHE A 117 4.50 -7.47 -0.43
CA PHE A 117 4.55 -7.11 -1.84
C PHE A 117 3.65 -8.07 -2.62
N VAL A 118 2.55 -7.57 -3.17
CA VAL A 118 1.55 -8.37 -3.90
C VAL A 118 1.65 -8.05 -5.38
N PHE A 119 2.03 -9.04 -6.19
CA PHE A 119 2.07 -8.94 -7.65
C PHE A 119 0.84 -9.64 -8.22
N HIS A 120 -0.07 -8.90 -8.85
CA HIS A 120 -1.37 -9.42 -9.27
C HIS A 120 -1.77 -8.93 -10.67
N THR A 121 -2.46 -9.78 -11.44
CA THR A 121 -2.72 -9.51 -12.88
C THR A 121 -4.17 -9.26 -13.24
N SER A 122 -5.07 -10.15 -12.82
CA SER A 122 -6.46 -10.18 -13.28
C SER A 122 -7.43 -9.90 -12.14
N LEU A 123 -8.67 -9.52 -12.48
CA LEU A 123 -9.73 -9.39 -11.50
C LEU A 123 -9.92 -10.72 -10.73
N PRO A 124 -9.84 -10.71 -9.38
CA PRO A 124 -10.02 -11.94 -8.60
C PRO A 124 -11.44 -12.48 -8.78
N SER A 125 -11.53 -13.78 -9.05
CA SER A 125 -12.78 -14.47 -9.34
C SER A 125 -13.23 -15.19 -8.08
N ASP A 126 -14.11 -14.57 -7.28
CA ASP A 126 -14.50 -15.16 -6.00
C ASP A 126 -15.61 -16.21 -6.18
N LYS A 127 -15.26 -17.39 -6.71
CA LYS A 127 -16.25 -18.46 -6.95
C LYS A 127 -16.56 -19.33 -5.74
N LYS A 128 -15.88 -19.13 -4.59
CA LYS A 128 -16.15 -19.89 -3.35
C LYS A 128 -17.59 -19.80 -2.87
N LEU A 129 -18.32 -18.80 -3.34
CA LEU A 129 -19.71 -18.53 -2.97
C LEU A 129 -20.73 -19.00 -4.01
N ILE A 130 -20.30 -19.33 -5.24
CA ILE A 130 -21.19 -19.77 -6.33
C ILE A 130 -21.71 -21.18 -6.02
N GLY A 131 -23.03 -21.32 -5.89
CA GLY A 131 -23.67 -22.59 -5.50
C GLY A 131 -23.81 -22.79 -3.99
N THR A 132 -23.55 -21.77 -3.17
CA THR A 132 -23.78 -21.80 -1.70
C THR A 132 -24.85 -20.78 -1.30
N ASP A 133 -25.46 -20.92 -0.12
CA ASP A 133 -26.44 -19.92 0.38
C ASP A 133 -25.85 -18.51 0.54
N LYS A 134 -24.51 -18.39 0.56
CA LYS A 134 -23.77 -17.13 0.60
C LYS A 134 -23.49 -16.54 -0.80
N GLU A 135 -23.98 -17.14 -1.88
CA GLU A 135 -23.89 -16.56 -3.24
C GLU A 135 -24.47 -15.14 -3.30
N LYS A 136 -25.46 -14.83 -2.46
CA LYS A 136 -26.05 -13.49 -2.32
C LYS A 136 -25.04 -12.42 -1.90
N SER A 137 -23.95 -12.76 -1.23
CA SER A 137 -22.91 -11.80 -0.85
C SER A 137 -21.97 -11.42 -2.01
N LEU A 138 -21.98 -12.18 -3.12
CA LEU A 138 -21.30 -11.75 -4.35
C LEU A 138 -21.93 -10.50 -4.97
N PHE A 139 -23.20 -10.25 -4.66
CA PHE A 139 -23.96 -9.08 -5.13
C PHE A 139 -23.96 -7.93 -4.12
N GLN A 140 -23.25 -8.06 -2.99
CA GLN A 140 -23.04 -6.98 -2.04
C GLN A 140 -21.72 -6.26 -2.34
N PRO A 141 -21.61 -4.96 -2.04
CA PRO A 141 -20.39 -4.21 -2.25
C PRO A 141 -19.23 -4.84 -1.47
N GLN A 142 -18.20 -5.33 -2.19
CA GLN A 142 -17.04 -6.01 -1.60
C GLN A 142 -16.19 -5.10 -0.68
N ALA A 143 -16.47 -3.80 -0.67
CA ALA A 143 -15.78 -2.82 0.18
C ALA A 143 -15.81 -3.19 1.67
N SER A 144 -16.88 -3.81 2.19
CA SER A 144 -16.97 -4.16 3.63
C SER A 144 -15.96 -5.23 4.07
N PHE A 145 -15.71 -6.23 3.21
CA PHE A 145 -14.70 -7.25 3.46
C PHE A 145 -13.30 -6.65 3.46
N TYR A 146 -12.95 -5.87 2.43
CA TYR A 146 -11.62 -5.25 2.33
C TYR A 146 -11.35 -4.20 3.40
N ASN A 147 -12.36 -3.47 3.86
CA ASN A 147 -12.24 -2.56 5.01
C ASN A 147 -11.96 -3.31 6.31
N SER A 148 -12.61 -4.46 6.51
CA SER A 148 -12.36 -5.30 7.70
C SER A 148 -10.96 -5.90 7.65
N LEU A 149 -10.57 -6.43 6.50
CA LEU A 149 -9.22 -6.95 6.26
C LEU A 149 -8.13 -5.87 6.45
N ALA A 150 -8.38 -4.64 5.99
CA ALA A 150 -7.48 -3.51 6.20
C ALA A 150 -7.30 -3.20 7.69
N LYS A 151 -8.39 -3.22 8.46
CA LYS A 151 -8.35 -3.03 9.91
C LYS A 151 -7.51 -4.11 10.59
N ASP A 152 -7.70 -5.37 10.21
CA ASP A 152 -6.93 -6.49 10.77
C ASP A 152 -5.44 -6.35 10.43
N CYS A 153 -5.11 -5.97 9.19
CA CYS A 153 -3.73 -5.72 8.76
C CYS A 153 -3.09 -4.59 9.57
N VAL A 154 -3.79 -3.47 9.79
CA VAL A 154 -3.26 -2.35 10.58
C VAL A 154 -3.06 -2.76 12.04
N ALA A 155 -3.99 -3.50 12.63
CA ALA A 155 -3.87 -4.00 14.00
C ALA A 155 -2.65 -4.92 14.21
N GLN A 156 -2.21 -5.60 13.15
CA GLN A 156 -1.01 -6.46 13.15
C GLN A 156 0.28 -5.73 12.74
N GLY A 157 0.20 -4.48 12.28
CA GLY A 157 1.35 -3.78 11.69
C GLY A 157 1.76 -4.35 10.33
N CYS A 158 0.80 -4.84 9.54
CA CYS A 158 0.99 -5.37 8.19
C CYS A 158 0.67 -4.30 7.13
N CYS A 159 1.68 -3.87 6.38
CA CYS A 159 1.57 -2.95 5.25
C CYS A 159 1.43 -3.74 3.95
N VAL A 160 0.51 -3.35 3.06
CA VAL A 160 0.31 -4.04 1.78
C VAL A 160 0.64 -3.13 0.61
N ASP A 161 1.65 -3.47 -0.18
CA ASP A 161 1.97 -2.80 -1.43
C ASP A 161 1.55 -3.67 -2.60
N LEU A 162 0.74 -3.08 -3.48
CA LEU A 162 0.09 -3.77 -4.58
C LEU A 162 0.68 -3.33 -5.92
N PHE A 163 1.29 -4.28 -6.62
CA PHE A 163 1.78 -4.12 -7.99
C PHE A 163 0.81 -4.82 -8.93
N LEU A 164 0.01 -4.02 -9.64
CA LEU A 164 -0.98 -4.50 -10.60
C LEU A 164 -0.40 -4.53 -12.00
N PHE A 165 -0.60 -5.66 -12.68
CA PHE A 165 -0.25 -5.86 -14.09
C PHE A 165 -1.50 -6.21 -14.89
N PRO A 166 -2.43 -5.24 -15.07
CA PRO A 166 -3.71 -5.49 -15.69
C PRO A 166 -3.55 -5.69 -17.20
N ASN A 167 -4.04 -6.83 -17.70
CA ASN A 167 -4.21 -7.08 -19.15
C ASN A 167 -5.64 -6.78 -19.64
N GLN A 168 -6.57 -6.59 -18.70
CA GLN A 168 -7.98 -6.26 -18.92
C GLN A 168 -8.46 -5.36 -17.77
N TYR A 169 -9.75 -5.03 -17.74
CA TYR A 169 -10.34 -4.31 -16.62
C TYR A 169 -10.07 -5.04 -15.29
N VAL A 170 -9.56 -4.28 -14.33
CA VAL A 170 -9.36 -4.70 -12.94
C VAL A 170 -9.96 -3.60 -12.06
N ASP A 171 -10.74 -4.00 -11.06
CA ASP A 171 -11.35 -3.08 -10.11
C ASP A 171 -10.31 -2.55 -9.11
N VAL A 172 -9.50 -1.60 -9.56
CA VAL A 172 -8.48 -0.93 -8.74
C VAL A 172 -9.10 -0.23 -7.53
N ALA A 173 -10.36 0.22 -7.63
CA ALA A 173 -11.04 0.87 -6.51
C ALA A 173 -11.22 -0.10 -5.34
N THR A 174 -11.65 -1.33 -5.62
CA THR A 174 -11.80 -2.37 -4.58
C THR A 174 -10.45 -2.91 -4.10
N LEU A 175 -9.53 -3.24 -5.02
CA LEU A 175 -8.23 -3.81 -4.65
C LEU A 175 -7.32 -2.80 -3.94
N GLY A 176 -7.47 -1.51 -4.23
CA GLY A 176 -6.71 -0.42 -3.64
C GLY A 176 -7.12 -0.07 -2.21
N VAL A 177 -8.26 -0.55 -1.72
CA VAL A 177 -8.74 -0.27 -0.35
C VAL A 177 -7.70 -0.69 0.69
N VAL A 178 -7.17 -1.92 0.60
CA VAL A 178 -6.23 -2.44 1.60
C VAL A 178 -4.87 -1.73 1.55
N PRO A 179 -4.21 -1.57 0.40
CA PRO A 179 -2.99 -0.78 0.31
C PRO A 179 -3.15 0.64 0.84
N VAL A 180 -4.20 1.36 0.41
CA VAL A 180 -4.40 2.75 0.86
C VAL A 180 -4.64 2.82 2.37
N SER A 181 -5.48 1.92 2.92
CA SER A 181 -5.82 1.94 4.34
C SER A 181 -4.65 1.50 5.24
N THR A 182 -3.82 0.56 4.80
CA THR A 182 -2.64 0.10 5.56
C THR A 182 -1.44 1.04 5.44
N GLY A 183 -1.53 2.03 4.55
CA GLY A 183 -0.41 2.89 4.24
C GLY A 183 0.62 2.24 3.32
N GLY A 184 0.22 1.30 2.48
CA GLY A 184 1.02 0.90 1.35
C GLY A 184 0.81 1.79 0.12
N SER A 185 1.33 1.31 -1.00
CA SER A 185 1.19 1.92 -2.32
C SER A 185 0.49 0.98 -3.30
N SER A 186 -0.23 1.53 -4.27
CA SER A 186 -0.81 0.76 -5.39
C SER A 186 -0.22 1.27 -6.70
N THR A 187 0.59 0.44 -7.36
CA THR A 187 1.28 0.79 -8.60
C THR A 187 0.68 -0.01 -9.76
N ASN A 188 0.17 0.69 -10.77
CA ASN A 188 -0.39 0.08 -11.97
C ASN A 188 0.64 0.07 -13.10
N ILE A 189 1.04 -1.12 -13.54
CA ILE A 189 2.01 -1.33 -14.61
C ILE A 189 1.27 -1.85 -15.85
N HIS A 190 0.88 -0.93 -16.73
CA HIS A 190 0.14 -1.25 -17.96
C HIS A 190 1.00 -1.81 -19.10
N THR A 191 2.32 -1.67 -19.02
CA THR A 191 3.22 -2.15 -20.09
C THR A 191 4.46 -2.78 -19.48
N PHE A 192 4.70 -4.04 -19.83
CA PHE A 192 5.90 -4.79 -19.45
C PHE A 192 7.10 -4.23 -20.23
N ARG A 193 7.81 -3.28 -19.64
CA ARG A 193 9.13 -2.84 -20.08
C ARG A 193 10.10 -3.04 -18.92
N SER A 194 11.38 -3.25 -19.21
CA SER A 194 12.43 -3.39 -18.18
C SER A 194 12.50 -2.19 -17.22
N ALA A 195 12.10 -1.00 -17.67
CA ALA A 195 11.97 0.19 -16.84
C ALA A 195 10.81 0.14 -15.83
N SER A 196 9.83 -0.76 -16.04
CA SER A 196 8.60 -0.85 -15.24
C SER A 196 8.81 -1.42 -13.84
N LEU A 197 9.99 -2.01 -13.56
CA LEU A 197 10.34 -2.51 -12.22
C LEU A 197 11.24 -1.56 -11.44
N ASN A 198 11.57 -0.38 -11.98
CA ASN A 198 12.28 0.64 -11.20
C ASN A 198 11.47 1.06 -9.97
N ASP A 199 10.14 1.09 -10.09
CA ASP A 199 9.25 1.35 -8.96
C ASP A 199 9.39 0.26 -7.89
N LEU A 200 9.46 -1.02 -8.27
CA LEU A 200 9.73 -2.11 -7.33
C LEU A 200 11.11 -1.96 -6.66
N ARG A 201 12.15 -1.63 -7.43
CA ARG A 201 13.50 -1.42 -6.86
C ARG A 201 13.50 -0.29 -5.83
N ARG A 202 12.89 0.84 -6.19
CA ARG A 202 12.75 2.01 -5.30
C ARG A 202 11.93 1.64 -4.06
N ASP A 203 10.85 0.87 -4.23
CA ASP A 203 9.93 0.54 -3.16
C ASP A 203 10.47 -0.47 -2.14
N ILE A 204 11.41 -1.33 -2.56
CA ILE A 204 12.17 -2.22 -1.66
C ILE A 204 13.29 -1.45 -0.94
N GLN A 205 13.98 -0.54 -1.63
CA GLN A 205 15.14 0.17 -1.06
C GLN A 205 14.77 1.38 -0.22
N LYS A 206 13.54 1.91 -0.35
CA LYS A 206 13.12 3.11 0.38
C LYS A 206 13.16 2.89 1.90
N PRO A 207 13.56 3.90 2.68
CA PRO A 207 13.49 3.81 4.13
C PRO A 207 12.03 3.71 4.57
N VAL A 208 11.72 2.66 5.31
CA VAL A 208 10.38 2.36 5.81
C VAL A 208 10.38 2.19 7.33
N GLY A 209 9.35 2.72 7.97
CA GLY A 209 8.98 2.45 9.35
C GLY A 209 7.72 1.58 9.41
N PHE A 210 7.66 0.71 10.41
CA PHE A 210 6.55 -0.23 10.62
C PHE A 210 5.75 0.13 11.86
N ASP A 211 4.47 -0.25 11.89
CA ASP A 211 3.59 -0.06 13.05
C ASP A 211 3.66 1.38 13.59
N ALA A 212 3.40 2.34 12.71
CA ALA A 212 3.53 3.75 12.98
C ALA A 212 2.20 4.35 13.47
N VAL A 213 2.29 5.21 14.48
CA VAL A 213 1.18 6.02 14.97
C VAL A 213 1.62 7.48 14.97
N MET A 214 0.91 8.30 14.20
CA MET A 214 1.13 9.73 14.12
C MET A 214 0.09 10.48 14.93
N ARG A 215 0.54 11.45 15.71
CA ARG A 215 -0.33 12.39 16.43
C ARG A 215 0.08 13.81 16.15
N VAL A 216 -0.87 14.60 15.66
CA VAL A 216 -0.69 16.04 15.44
C VAL A 216 -1.09 16.78 16.69
N ARG A 217 -0.17 17.59 17.24
CA ARG A 217 -0.43 18.46 18.41
C ARG A 217 -0.32 19.91 17.97
N THR A 218 -1.27 20.70 18.40
CA THR A 218 -1.40 22.12 18.04
C THR A 218 -1.41 22.97 19.31
N SER A 219 -1.08 24.26 19.16
CA SER A 219 -1.20 25.25 20.23
C SER A 219 -2.67 25.52 20.58
N THR A 220 -2.89 26.12 21.75
CA THR A 220 -4.23 26.48 22.25
C THR A 220 -5.02 27.29 21.21
N GLY A 221 -6.26 26.87 20.95
CA GLY A 221 -7.17 27.53 20.02
C GLY A 221 -7.20 26.93 18.62
N ILE A 222 -6.29 26.01 18.28
CA ILE A 222 -6.29 25.27 17.00
C ILE A 222 -6.31 23.78 17.31
N ARG A 223 -7.02 22.99 16.50
CA ARG A 223 -7.07 21.53 16.58
C ARG A 223 -7.11 20.96 15.16
N ALA A 224 -6.39 19.85 14.93
CA ALA A 224 -6.57 19.05 13.73
C ALA A 224 -7.93 18.32 13.80
N THR A 225 -8.83 18.62 12.88
CA THR A 225 -10.17 18.01 12.80
C THR A 225 -10.23 16.89 11.79
N ASP A 226 -9.57 17.09 10.66
CA ASP A 226 -9.64 16.21 9.49
C ASP A 226 -8.24 15.82 9.06
N PHE A 227 -8.09 14.55 8.71
CA PHE A 227 -6.85 13.97 8.22
C PHE A 227 -7.13 13.38 6.84
N PHE A 228 -6.18 13.51 5.91
CA PHE A 228 -6.30 12.99 4.56
C PHE A 228 -5.01 12.28 4.16
N GLY A 229 -5.11 11.06 3.65
CA GLY A 229 -3.97 10.26 3.24
C GLY A 229 -4.21 8.77 3.35
N SER A 230 -3.17 8.00 3.04
CA SER A 230 -3.15 6.55 3.11
C SER A 230 -2.82 6.07 4.53
N PHE A 231 -3.85 5.99 5.36
CA PHE A 231 -3.78 5.56 6.75
C PHE A 231 -5.13 5.02 7.23
N PHE A 232 -5.13 4.46 8.43
CA PHE A 232 -6.32 4.04 9.15
C PHE A 232 -6.48 4.87 10.43
N MET A 233 -7.72 5.11 10.85
CA MET A 233 -8.03 5.86 12.07
C MET A 233 -9.12 5.14 12.85
N SER A 234 -8.75 4.53 13.97
CA SER A 234 -9.70 3.96 14.92
C SER A 234 -10.40 5.02 15.77
N ASN A 235 -9.72 6.16 15.96
CA ASN A 235 -10.17 7.32 16.73
C ASN A 235 -9.92 8.61 15.94
N THR A 236 -10.41 9.76 16.41
CA THR A 236 -10.33 11.04 15.68
C THR A 236 -9.02 11.81 15.90
N THR A 237 -8.02 11.24 16.56
CA THR A 237 -6.81 11.95 16.99
C THR A 237 -5.49 11.29 16.59
N ASP A 238 -5.46 9.97 16.56
CA ASP A 238 -4.28 9.16 16.29
C ASP A 238 -4.44 8.54 14.89
N VAL A 239 -3.43 8.77 14.06
CA VAL A 239 -3.37 8.27 12.69
C VAL A 239 -2.50 7.03 12.68
N GLU A 240 -3.09 5.87 12.39
CA GLU A 240 -2.44 4.57 12.39
C GLU A 240 -1.97 4.21 10.97
N LEU A 241 -0.71 3.82 10.85
CA LEU A 241 -0.02 3.53 9.60
C LEU A 241 0.74 2.21 9.78
N ALA A 242 0.35 1.15 9.10
CA ALA A 242 1.09 -0.11 9.19
C ALA A 242 2.49 0.03 8.56
N GLY A 243 2.57 0.77 7.44
CA GLY A 243 3.82 1.19 6.81
C GLY A 243 3.92 2.71 6.63
N LEU A 244 5.10 3.24 6.94
CA LEU A 244 5.44 4.65 6.74
C LEU A 244 6.72 4.75 5.90
N ASP A 245 6.62 5.36 4.72
CA ASP A 245 7.75 5.62 3.84
C ASP A 245 8.08 7.11 3.78
N CYS A 246 9.15 7.45 3.04
CA CYS A 246 9.60 8.83 2.84
C CYS A 246 8.76 9.64 1.85
N ASP A 247 7.99 8.98 0.98
CA ASP A 247 7.21 9.65 -0.07
C ASP A 247 5.86 10.15 0.45
N LYS A 248 5.40 9.57 1.56
CA LYS A 248 4.23 10.05 2.30
C LYS A 248 4.49 11.41 2.94
N ALA A 249 3.68 12.37 2.53
CA ALA A 249 3.78 13.73 3.00
C ALA A 249 3.21 13.91 4.42
N THR A 250 4.04 14.43 5.33
CA THR A 250 3.59 14.99 6.63
C THR A 250 3.97 16.47 6.69
N HIS A 251 2.98 17.37 6.64
CA HIS A 251 3.21 18.81 6.47
C HIS A 251 3.04 19.69 7.73
N CYS A 252 2.73 19.12 8.89
CA CYS A 252 2.45 19.91 10.11
C CYS A 252 3.21 19.36 11.33
N GLY A 253 3.30 20.17 12.39
CA GLY A 253 3.95 19.77 13.64
C GLY A 253 3.38 18.46 14.18
N CYS A 254 4.12 17.35 14.02
CA CYS A 254 3.64 16.01 14.27
C CYS A 254 4.66 15.20 15.06
N ALA A 255 4.15 14.32 15.92
CA ALA A 255 4.94 13.29 16.58
C ALA A 255 4.55 11.95 15.96
N VAL A 256 5.52 11.23 15.43
CA VAL A 256 5.34 9.92 14.79
C VAL A 256 6.11 8.89 15.59
N LEU A 257 5.39 7.98 16.21
CA LEU A 257 5.94 6.81 16.90
C LEU A 257 5.96 5.66 15.90
N TYR A 258 7.10 5.01 15.65
CA TYR A 258 7.22 3.92 14.68
C TYR A 258 8.30 2.92 15.09
N THR A 259 8.31 1.74 14.47
CA THR A 259 9.36 0.74 14.61
C THR A 259 10.28 0.77 13.39
N SER A 260 11.59 0.87 13.59
CA SER A 260 12.57 0.81 12.49
C SER A 260 12.67 -0.60 11.90
N CYS A 261 13.30 -0.73 10.72
CA CYS A 261 13.62 -2.04 10.14
C CYS A 261 14.52 -2.91 11.03
N SER A 262 15.26 -2.32 11.97
CA SER A 262 16.07 -3.01 12.98
C SER A 262 15.27 -3.48 14.20
N GLY A 263 13.96 -3.20 14.27
CA GLY A 263 13.10 -3.57 15.39
C GLY A 263 13.13 -2.60 16.58
N GLN A 264 13.71 -1.40 16.42
CA GLN A 264 13.75 -0.40 17.49
C GLN A 264 12.53 0.52 17.44
N ARG A 265 11.88 0.75 18.58
CA ARG A 265 10.80 1.72 18.71
C ARG A 265 11.37 3.14 18.79
N ARG A 266 10.93 4.03 17.90
CA ARG A 266 11.45 5.39 17.72
C ARG A 266 10.35 6.42 17.66
N LEU A 267 10.66 7.63 18.14
CA LEU A 267 9.78 8.79 18.05
C LEU A 267 10.44 9.87 17.19
N ARG A 268 9.82 10.24 16.08
CA ARG A 268 10.22 11.38 15.26
C ARG A 268 9.29 12.54 15.54
N ILE A 269 9.85 13.71 15.82
CA ILE A 269 9.09 14.92 16.13
C ILE A 269 9.44 15.99 15.09
N HIS A 270 8.42 16.51 14.44
CA HIS A 270 8.52 17.70 13.60
C HIS A 270 7.84 18.84 14.32
N ASN A 271 8.56 19.94 14.52
CA ASN A 271 8.01 21.17 15.07
C ASN A 271 7.93 22.19 13.95
N MET A 272 6.74 22.70 13.66
CA MET A 272 6.53 23.76 12.69
C MET A 272 5.83 24.93 13.38
N ALA A 273 6.36 26.12 13.19
CA ALA A 273 5.73 27.37 13.60
C ALA A 273 5.27 28.11 12.34
N THR A 274 4.00 28.47 12.28
CA THR A 274 3.41 29.24 11.17
C THR A 274 2.70 30.47 11.74
N ASP A 275 2.76 31.58 11.01
CA ASP A 275 2.02 32.77 11.37
C ASP A 275 0.52 32.53 11.26
N THR A 276 -0.24 33.10 12.19
CA THR A 276 -1.70 32.89 12.35
C THR A 276 -2.51 33.17 11.09
N ILE A 277 -2.05 34.10 10.26
CA ILE A 277 -2.71 34.49 8.99
C ILE A 277 -2.62 33.35 7.95
N ILE A 278 -1.50 32.65 7.86
CA ILE A 278 -1.30 31.56 6.90
C ILE A 278 -2.16 30.34 7.27
N ASN A 279 -2.36 30.10 8.57
CA ASN A 279 -3.23 29.02 9.07
C ASN A 279 -4.72 29.25 8.74
N PHE A 280 -5.15 30.51 8.65
CA PHE A 280 -6.52 30.81 8.22
C PHE A 280 -6.72 30.48 6.73
N PHE A 281 -5.76 30.82 5.87
CA PHE A 281 -5.85 30.53 4.43
C PHE A 281 -5.63 29.05 4.09
N SER A 282 -4.80 28.32 4.83
CA SER A 282 -4.56 26.89 4.59
C SER A 282 -5.80 26.03 4.83
N LYS A 283 -6.71 26.47 5.72
CA LYS A 283 -8.03 25.84 5.94
C LYS A 283 -8.88 25.75 4.66
N TYR A 284 -8.68 26.65 3.70
CA TYR A 284 -9.46 26.69 2.46
C TYR A 284 -8.79 25.97 1.28
N ARG A 285 -7.62 25.33 1.48
CA ARG A 285 -6.82 24.80 0.36
C ARG A 285 -7.21 23.39 -0.10
N PHE A 286 -8.19 22.72 0.52
CA PHE A 286 -8.59 21.38 0.09
C PHE A 286 -10.09 21.13 0.17
N PRO A 287 -10.73 20.94 -0.99
CA PRO A 287 -11.89 20.07 -1.10
C PRO A 287 -11.64 19.06 -2.22
N TRP A 288 -11.14 17.88 -1.87
CA TRP A 288 -11.45 16.71 -2.67
C TRP A 288 -11.83 15.57 -1.74
N HIS A 289 -13.14 15.39 -1.57
CA HIS A 289 -13.73 14.26 -0.88
C HIS A 289 -14.15 13.25 -1.95
N PRO A 290 -13.65 12.00 -1.93
CA PRO A 290 -13.99 10.99 -2.93
C PRO A 290 -15.47 10.58 -2.95
N GLU A 291 -16.29 11.03 -1.98
CA GLU A 291 -17.74 10.77 -1.93
C GLU A 291 -18.57 11.79 -2.71
N GLN A 292 -17.97 12.85 -3.28
CA GLN A 292 -18.71 13.83 -4.07
C GLN A 292 -18.73 13.46 -5.56
N PRO A 293 -19.90 13.54 -6.24
CA PRO A 293 -20.00 13.27 -7.67
C PRO A 293 -19.13 14.24 -8.49
N HIS A 294 -18.54 13.72 -9.58
CA HIS A 294 -17.56 14.42 -10.42
C HIS A 294 -18.02 15.80 -10.93
N GLU A 295 -19.32 16.01 -11.16
CA GLU A 295 -19.85 17.31 -11.61
C GLU A 295 -19.89 18.37 -10.48
N GLY A 296 -20.14 17.97 -9.23
CA GLY A 296 -20.19 18.90 -8.09
C GLY A 296 -18.81 19.27 -7.53
N GLY A 297 -17.82 18.39 -7.65
CA GLY A 297 -16.47 18.62 -7.13
C GLY A 297 -15.73 19.75 -7.85
N GLN A 298 -15.79 19.79 -9.18
CA GLN A 298 -15.15 20.85 -9.98
C GLN A 298 -15.81 22.22 -9.76
N GLU A 299 -17.14 22.26 -9.68
CA GLU A 299 -17.86 23.50 -9.36
C GLU A 299 -17.56 23.97 -7.93
N THR A 300 -17.47 23.09 -6.94
CA THR A 300 -17.16 23.48 -5.54
C THR A 300 -15.72 24.00 -5.39
N LEU A 301 -14.77 23.37 -6.09
CA LEU A 301 -13.37 23.80 -6.17
C LEU A 301 -13.24 25.19 -6.82
N TRP A 302 -13.85 25.37 -7.99
CA TRP A 302 -13.70 26.57 -8.81
C TRP A 302 -14.58 27.74 -8.33
N SER A 303 -15.88 27.48 -8.09
CA SER A 303 -16.87 28.52 -7.81
C SER A 303 -16.91 28.94 -6.35
N THR A 304 -16.62 28.04 -5.41
CA THR A 304 -16.87 28.32 -3.99
C THR A 304 -15.59 28.65 -3.25
N SER A 305 -14.53 27.87 -3.38
CA SER A 305 -13.31 28.13 -2.58
C SER A 305 -12.41 29.18 -3.22
N ALA A 306 -11.98 28.99 -4.48
CA ALA A 306 -11.06 29.91 -5.14
C ALA A 306 -11.70 31.28 -5.40
N ALA A 307 -12.93 31.31 -5.92
CA ALA A 307 -13.62 32.57 -6.20
C ALA A 307 -13.98 33.35 -4.93
N GLN A 308 -14.36 32.69 -3.82
CA GLN A 308 -14.59 33.40 -2.54
C GLN A 308 -13.30 33.93 -1.95
N ILE A 309 -12.20 33.18 -2.00
CA ILE A 309 -10.89 33.68 -1.54
C ILE A 309 -10.49 34.91 -2.35
N LEU A 310 -10.60 34.86 -3.68
CA LEU A 310 -10.26 35.98 -4.57
C LEU A 310 -11.24 37.16 -4.40
N ALA A 311 -12.53 36.91 -4.18
CA ALA A 311 -13.52 37.95 -3.91
C ALA A 311 -13.30 38.61 -2.54
N CYS A 312 -12.96 37.82 -1.52
CA CYS A 312 -12.61 38.32 -0.19
C CYS A 312 -11.32 39.14 -0.23
N TYR A 313 -10.31 38.67 -0.99
CA TYR A 313 -9.09 39.41 -1.27
C TYR A 313 -9.41 40.74 -1.99
N ARG A 314 -10.19 40.70 -3.07
CA ARG A 314 -10.59 41.90 -3.83
C ARG A 314 -11.39 42.91 -3.00
N LYS A 315 -12.24 42.45 -2.08
CA LYS A 315 -13.10 43.29 -1.25
C LYS A 315 -12.34 43.96 -0.10
N ASN A 316 -11.38 43.24 0.49
CA ASN A 316 -10.73 43.66 1.73
C ASN A 316 -9.29 44.15 1.54
N VAL A 317 -8.65 43.84 0.40
CA VAL A 317 -7.32 44.36 0.04
C VAL A 317 -7.52 45.46 -1.01
N PRO A 318 -7.47 46.75 -0.63
CA PRO A 318 -7.57 47.84 -1.59
C PRO A 318 -6.41 47.75 -2.57
N ALA A 319 -6.71 47.86 -3.87
CA ALA A 319 -5.68 48.05 -4.89
C ALA A 319 -4.90 49.32 -4.52
N LEU A 320 -3.62 49.18 -4.17
CA LEU A 320 -2.66 50.28 -4.19
C LEU A 320 -2.45 50.70 -5.64
N HIS A 321 -3.46 51.32 -6.25
CA HIS A 321 -3.27 52.21 -7.38
C HIS A 321 -2.77 53.54 -6.84
N GLN A 322 -1.53 53.57 -6.34
CA GLN A 322 -0.75 54.80 -6.42
C GLN A 322 -0.14 54.82 -7.82
N PRO A 323 -0.50 55.79 -8.69
CA PRO A 323 0.33 56.06 -9.84
C PRO A 323 1.68 56.51 -9.28
N VAL A 324 2.73 55.76 -9.58
CA VAL A 324 4.12 56.21 -9.39
C VAL A 324 4.23 57.51 -10.17
N ARG A 325 4.21 58.65 -9.48
CA ARG A 325 4.62 59.92 -10.08
C ARG A 325 6.13 59.85 -10.23
N TYR A 326 6.56 59.72 -11.48
CA TYR A 326 7.93 59.98 -11.91
C TYR A 326 8.33 61.43 -11.57
#